data_AF-A0A1H7Y6A3-F1
#
_entry.id   AF-A0A1H7Y6A3-F1
#
_cell.length_a   1.000
_cell.length_b   1.000
_cell.length_c   1.000
_cell.angle_alpha   90.00
_cell.angle_beta   90.00
_cell.angle_gamma   90.00
#
_symmetry.space_group_name_H-M   'P 1'
#
loop_
_entity.id
_entity.type
_entity.pdbx_description
1 polymer ?
#
loop_
_entity_poly.entity_id
_entity_poly.type
_entity_poly.pdbx_seq_one_letter_code
_entity_poly.pdbx_strand_id
1 'polypeptide(L)'
;MKHLFAVAALGLACAACQPTTPSATPEPVAATPPPPGAPGAAAPSPTTGEGAQASAPPPGQSAMAEAGDLVPGIPACKAGDNRTPIPVWKPTIDADDNVNSAPPQQEGQVVVLELESHHEPKCNDTDLNTFTLANTNGEPGGLEISVRGNSQEVDGVCHLSGLYRNEAVAGTHQGWTTTHFTAADASEIASANMHCVQMP
;
A
#
# COMPACT_ATOMS: atom_id res chain seq x y z
N MET A 1 57.90 -24.81 -10.81
CA MET A 1 57.89 -23.36 -10.53
C MET A 1 56.97 -23.15 -9.34
N LYS A 2 57.51 -22.73 -8.19
CA LYS A 2 56.80 -22.57 -6.92
C LYS A 2 56.38 -21.11 -6.79
N HIS A 3 55.08 -20.82 -6.80
CA HIS A 3 54.57 -19.48 -6.46
C HIS A 3 54.06 -19.48 -5.02
N LEU A 4 54.78 -18.77 -4.16
CA LEU A 4 54.31 -18.35 -2.84
C LEU A 4 53.34 -17.18 -3.03
N PHE A 5 52.12 -17.30 -2.51
CA PHE A 5 51.22 -16.16 -2.31
C PHE A 5 51.28 -15.75 -0.83
N ALA A 6 51.71 -14.52 -0.60
CA ALA A 6 51.70 -13.88 0.71
C ALA A 6 50.28 -13.38 1.01
N VAL A 7 49.71 -13.83 2.12
CA VAL A 7 48.43 -13.36 2.65
C VAL A 7 48.71 -12.15 3.54
N ALA A 8 48.30 -10.96 3.09
CA ALA A 8 48.31 -9.75 3.92
C ALA A 8 46.97 -9.68 4.67
N ALA A 9 46.99 -9.97 5.97
CA ALA A 9 45.86 -9.78 6.86
C ALA A 9 45.79 -8.30 7.29
N LEU A 10 44.80 -7.55 6.77
CA LEU A 10 44.40 -6.27 7.35
C LEU A 10 43.39 -6.52 8.46
N GLY A 11 43.84 -6.37 9.70
CA GLY A 11 42.95 -6.25 10.85
C GLY A 11 42.37 -4.83 10.92
N LEU A 12 41.09 -4.69 10.59
CA LEU A 12 40.31 -3.52 10.99
C LEU A 12 39.80 -3.74 12.41
N ALA A 13 40.29 -2.93 13.34
CA ALA A 13 39.78 -2.86 14.70
C ALA A 13 38.44 -2.10 14.71
N CYS A 14 37.34 -2.78 15.05
CA CYS A 14 36.08 -2.13 15.40
C CYS A 14 36.22 -1.42 16.74
N ALA A 15 36.37 -0.09 16.70
CA ALA A 15 36.19 0.77 17.86
C ALA A 15 34.76 1.32 17.86
N ALA A 16 33.97 0.89 18.86
CA ALA A 16 32.79 1.56 19.45
C ALA A 16 31.61 0.59 19.70
N CYS A 17 31.79 -0.38 20.60
CA CYS A 17 30.66 -0.93 21.35
C CYS A 17 30.43 0.00 22.56
N GLN A 18 29.46 0.90 22.47
CA GLN A 18 28.94 1.56 23.67
C GLN A 18 27.81 0.71 24.25
N PRO A 19 27.79 0.45 25.57
CA PRO A 19 26.71 -0.28 26.21
C PRO A 19 25.45 0.58 26.26
N THR A 20 24.38 0.09 25.64
CA THR A 20 23.04 0.69 25.71
C THR A 20 22.51 0.57 27.13
N THR A 21 22.27 1.72 27.77
CA THR A 21 21.61 1.83 29.07
C THR A 21 20.18 1.26 28.99
N PRO A 22 19.73 0.43 29.94
CA PRO A 22 18.34 -0.03 29.97
C PRO A 22 17.41 1.14 30.30
N SER A 23 16.52 1.48 29.36
CA SER A 23 15.41 2.42 29.59
C SER A 23 14.49 1.90 30.68
N ALA A 24 14.19 2.77 31.63
CA ALA A 24 13.27 2.53 32.73
C ALA A 24 11.87 2.17 32.21
N THR A 25 11.32 1.07 32.74
CA THR A 25 9.93 0.66 32.57
C THR A 25 9.00 1.76 33.12
N PRO A 26 8.08 2.32 32.31
CA PRO A 26 7.08 3.25 32.83
C PRO A 26 6.10 2.51 33.76
N GLU A 27 5.88 3.11 34.92
CA GLU A 27 4.95 2.68 35.97
C GLU A 27 3.50 2.68 35.43
N PRO A 28 2.68 1.65 35.74
CA PRO A 28 1.30 1.60 35.28
C PRO A 28 0.45 2.65 36.01
N VAL A 29 -0.03 3.64 35.25
CA VAL A 29 -0.97 4.66 35.76
C VAL A 29 -2.32 4.00 36.01
N ALA A 30 -2.77 4.04 37.27
CA ALA A 30 -4.06 3.51 37.70
C ALA A 30 -5.22 4.16 36.92
N ALA A 31 -6.07 3.32 36.33
CA ALA A 31 -7.27 3.73 35.62
C ALA A 31 -8.25 4.42 36.59
N THR A 32 -8.63 5.65 36.27
CA THR A 32 -9.68 6.39 36.97
C THR A 32 -11.05 5.85 36.52
N PRO A 33 -11.98 5.53 37.44
CA PRO A 33 -13.30 5.04 37.06
C PRO A 33 -14.13 6.14 36.37
N PRO A 34 -14.95 5.79 35.37
CA PRO A 34 -15.79 6.75 34.65
C PRO A 34 -16.91 7.30 35.56
N PRO A 35 -17.33 8.56 35.34
CA PRO A 35 -18.46 9.14 36.06
C PRO A 35 -19.80 8.51 35.62
N PRO A 36 -20.81 8.43 36.51
CA PRO A 36 -22.16 7.99 36.16
C PRO A 36 -22.84 9.00 35.22
N GLY A 37 -23.22 8.53 34.03
CA GLY A 37 -23.91 9.30 33.00
C GLY A 37 -25.37 9.59 33.31
N ALA A 38 -25.78 10.82 33.00
CA ALA A 38 -27.10 11.40 33.22
C ALA A 38 -28.21 10.85 32.28
N PRO A 39 -29.49 10.94 32.67
CA PRO A 39 -30.62 10.57 31.83
C PRO A 39 -31.06 11.71 30.89
N GLY A 40 -31.30 11.36 29.62
CA GLY A 40 -32.38 11.93 28.82
C GLY A 40 -32.04 13.09 27.87
N ALA A 41 -32.00 12.79 26.58
CA ALA A 41 -32.42 13.73 25.54
C ALA A 41 -33.12 12.93 24.42
N ALA A 42 -34.35 13.33 24.14
CA ALA A 42 -35.26 12.69 23.19
C ALA A 42 -34.77 12.81 21.74
N ALA A 43 -34.99 11.77 20.96
CA ALA A 43 -34.74 11.72 19.52
C ALA A 43 -35.84 12.49 18.74
N PRO A 44 -35.47 13.33 17.75
CA PRO A 44 -36.42 13.79 16.73
C PRO A 44 -36.62 12.74 15.63
N SER A 45 -37.86 12.62 15.17
CA SER A 45 -38.34 11.70 14.14
C SER A 45 -37.67 11.88 12.77
N PRO A 46 -37.50 10.81 11.97
CA PRO A 46 -37.05 10.92 10.58
C PRO A 46 -38.18 11.37 9.65
N THR A 47 -37.93 12.45 8.90
CA THR A 47 -38.76 12.90 7.77
C THR A 47 -38.47 12.03 6.55
N THR A 48 -39.49 11.33 6.08
CA THR A 48 -39.52 10.63 4.80
C THR A 48 -39.46 11.66 3.66
N GLY A 49 -38.29 11.80 3.04
CA GLY A 49 -38.08 12.57 1.81
C GLY A 49 -38.13 11.66 0.59
N GLU A 50 -39.26 11.69 -0.09
CA GLU A 50 -39.58 10.98 -1.32
C GLU A 50 -39.06 11.76 -2.55
N GLY A 51 -38.40 11.05 -3.48
CA GLY A 51 -38.31 11.47 -4.89
C GLY A 51 -37.12 12.35 -5.31
N ALA A 52 -35.96 11.73 -5.54
CA ALA A 52 -34.99 12.24 -6.51
C ALA A 52 -34.70 11.15 -7.55
N GLN A 53 -35.40 11.23 -8.68
CA GLN A 53 -35.14 10.42 -9.87
C GLN A 53 -33.73 10.77 -10.38
N ALA A 54 -32.77 9.86 -10.16
CA ALA A 54 -31.48 9.90 -10.83
C ALA A 54 -31.71 9.78 -12.34
N SER A 55 -31.45 10.86 -13.06
CA SER A 55 -31.41 10.83 -14.52
C SER A 55 -30.23 9.95 -14.92
N ALA A 56 -30.51 8.87 -15.64
CA ALA A 56 -29.49 7.99 -16.17
C ALA A 56 -28.54 8.80 -17.08
N PRO A 57 -27.20 8.70 -16.88
CA PRO A 57 -26.25 9.38 -17.74
C PRO A 57 -26.37 8.88 -19.19
N PRO A 58 -26.13 9.75 -20.19
CA PRO A 58 -26.27 9.39 -21.59
C PRO A 58 -25.30 8.27 -21.99
N PRO A 59 -25.75 7.28 -22.78
CA PRO A 59 -24.89 6.22 -23.28
C PRO A 59 -23.91 6.80 -24.29
N GLY A 60 -22.61 6.79 -23.96
CA GLY A 60 -21.54 7.15 -24.90
C GLY A 60 -20.45 8.10 -24.42
N GLN A 61 -20.39 8.44 -23.12
CA GLN A 61 -19.31 9.27 -22.54
C GLN A 61 -18.51 8.59 -21.42
N SER A 62 -18.53 7.26 -21.32
CA SER A 62 -17.92 6.53 -20.19
C SER A 62 -16.46 6.09 -20.39
N ALA A 63 -15.69 6.66 -21.33
CA ALA A 63 -14.34 6.16 -21.62
C ALA A 63 -13.20 7.12 -21.23
N MET A 64 -13.51 8.34 -20.77
CA MET A 64 -12.51 9.30 -20.26
C MET A 64 -13.02 10.04 -19.03
N ALA A 65 -13.71 9.33 -18.13
CA ALA A 65 -13.71 9.75 -16.73
C ALA A 65 -12.24 9.70 -16.28
N GLU A 66 -11.72 10.91 -16.17
CA GLU A 66 -10.36 11.35 -15.88
C GLU A 66 -9.58 10.40 -14.96
N ALA A 67 -8.30 10.20 -15.26
CA ALA A 67 -7.34 9.65 -14.30
C ALA A 67 -7.30 10.42 -12.95
N GLY A 68 -7.88 11.63 -12.88
CA GLY A 68 -8.12 12.40 -11.66
C GLY A 68 -9.28 11.92 -10.79
N ASP A 69 -10.08 10.94 -11.23
CA ASP A 69 -11.14 10.28 -10.44
C ASP A 69 -10.66 8.96 -9.83
N LEU A 70 -9.45 8.50 -10.16
CA LEU A 70 -8.88 7.28 -9.59
C LEU A 70 -8.67 7.40 -8.07
N VAL A 71 -8.39 8.60 -7.59
CA VAL A 71 -8.25 8.90 -6.16
C VAL A 71 -8.94 10.24 -5.86
N PRO A 72 -10.08 10.23 -5.16
CA PRO A 72 -10.78 11.44 -4.80
C PRO A 72 -9.87 12.46 -4.10
N GLY A 73 -9.81 13.68 -4.62
CA GLY A 73 -9.05 14.79 -4.03
C GLY A 73 -7.60 14.92 -4.50
N ILE A 74 -7.07 13.99 -5.29
CA ILE A 74 -5.73 14.11 -5.88
C ILE A 74 -5.85 14.37 -7.38
N PRO A 75 -5.44 15.55 -7.87
CA PRO A 75 -5.55 15.85 -9.29
C PRO A 75 -4.49 15.10 -10.11
N ALA A 76 -4.79 14.87 -11.39
CA ALA A 76 -3.81 14.37 -12.34
C ALA A 76 -2.64 15.35 -12.54
N CYS A 77 -1.46 14.81 -12.82
CA CYS A 77 -0.26 15.60 -13.12
C CYS A 77 -0.43 16.35 -14.45
N LYS A 78 -0.04 17.63 -14.47
CA LYS A 78 -0.03 18.47 -15.67
C LYS A 78 1.40 18.68 -16.17
N ALA A 79 1.56 19.07 -17.44
CA ALA A 79 2.87 19.48 -17.93
C ALA A 79 3.37 20.71 -17.14
N GLY A 80 4.59 20.65 -16.63
CA GLY A 80 5.17 21.70 -15.77
C GLY A 80 4.71 21.67 -14.31
N ASP A 81 4.01 20.61 -13.89
CA ASP A 81 3.70 20.38 -12.49
C ASP A 81 4.98 20.06 -11.69
N ASN A 82 5.12 20.67 -10.51
CA ASN A 82 6.27 20.48 -9.62
C ASN A 82 5.96 19.50 -8.48
N ARG A 83 4.75 18.93 -8.45
CA ARG A 83 4.34 17.91 -7.48
C ARG A 83 5.00 16.57 -7.79
N THR A 84 5.07 15.72 -6.78
CA THR A 84 5.59 14.36 -6.90
C THR A 84 4.55 13.48 -7.62
N PRO A 85 4.87 12.89 -8.77
CA PRO A 85 3.96 12.01 -9.47
C PRO A 85 3.74 10.71 -8.68
N ILE A 86 2.48 10.35 -8.50
CA ILE A 86 2.05 9.05 -7.99
C ILE A 86 1.86 8.14 -9.22
N PRO A 87 2.72 7.14 -9.43
CA PRO A 87 2.54 6.19 -10.52
C PRO A 87 1.27 5.36 -10.30
N VAL A 88 0.68 4.94 -11.41
CA VAL A 88 -0.47 4.02 -11.44
C VAL A 88 0.05 2.64 -11.84
N TRP A 89 -0.21 1.63 -11.01
CA TRP A 89 0.18 0.24 -11.26
C TRP A 89 -1.06 -0.66 -11.25
N LYS A 90 -1.43 -1.16 -12.43
CA LYS A 90 -2.60 -1.99 -12.69
C LYS A 90 -2.18 -3.21 -13.53
N PRO A 91 -1.46 -4.18 -12.95
CA PRO A 91 -1.04 -5.36 -13.68
C PRO A 91 -2.25 -6.22 -14.06
N THR A 92 -2.05 -7.10 -15.04
CA THR A 92 -2.96 -8.25 -15.22
C THR A 92 -2.55 -9.35 -14.25
N ILE A 93 -3.54 -10.00 -13.65
CA ILE A 93 -3.37 -11.08 -12.67
C ILE A 93 -3.99 -12.35 -13.25
N ASP A 94 -3.31 -13.48 -13.11
CA ASP A 94 -3.83 -14.79 -13.50
C ASP A 94 -4.53 -15.51 -12.34
N ALA A 95 -5.03 -16.72 -12.58
CA ALA A 95 -5.75 -17.49 -11.57
C ALA A 95 -4.86 -17.96 -10.41
N ASP A 96 -3.54 -17.86 -10.55
CA ASP A 96 -2.53 -18.24 -9.55
C ASP A 96 -1.96 -17.01 -8.83
N ASP A 97 -2.62 -15.85 -8.94
CA ASP A 97 -2.21 -14.55 -8.43
C ASP A 97 -0.81 -14.09 -8.92
N ASN A 98 -0.41 -14.54 -10.12
CA ASN A 98 0.78 -14.00 -10.76
C ASN A 98 0.47 -12.69 -11.48
N VAL A 99 1.28 -11.67 -11.22
CA VAL A 99 1.22 -10.39 -11.94
C VAL A 99 2.11 -10.42 -13.18
N ASN A 100 1.72 -9.66 -14.21
CA ASN A 100 2.50 -9.55 -15.45
C ASN A 100 3.54 -8.42 -15.49
N SER A 101 3.63 -7.59 -14.45
CA SER A 101 4.55 -6.45 -14.38
C SER A 101 4.97 -6.13 -12.95
N ALA A 102 6.20 -5.65 -12.78
CA ALA A 102 6.71 -5.26 -11.47
C ALA A 102 6.10 -3.92 -11.00
N PRO A 103 5.76 -3.77 -9.72
CA PRO A 103 5.36 -2.49 -9.17
C PRO A 103 6.55 -1.53 -9.04
N PRO A 104 6.30 -0.21 -8.93
CA PRO A 104 7.33 0.76 -8.56
C PRO A 104 8.02 0.37 -7.24
N GLN A 105 9.36 0.26 -7.27
CA GLN A 105 10.17 -0.30 -6.17
C GLN A 105 10.79 0.76 -5.24
N GLN A 106 10.49 2.05 -5.42
CA GLN A 106 11.11 3.08 -4.59
C GLN A 106 10.54 3.04 -3.16
N GLU A 107 11.42 2.99 -2.16
CA GLU A 107 11.02 2.99 -0.75
C GLU A 107 10.20 4.23 -0.38
N GLY A 108 9.10 4.02 0.35
CA GLY A 108 8.22 5.10 0.81
C GLY A 108 7.38 5.74 -0.29
N GLN A 109 7.54 5.31 -1.55
CA GLN A 109 6.77 5.81 -2.69
C GLN A 109 5.30 5.43 -2.54
N VAL A 110 4.43 6.40 -2.82
CA VAL A 110 2.99 6.19 -2.91
C VAL A 110 2.65 5.78 -4.34
N VAL A 111 1.79 4.77 -4.49
CA VAL A 111 1.34 4.20 -5.77
C VAL A 111 -0.18 4.10 -5.75
N VAL A 112 -0.83 4.39 -6.90
CA VAL A 112 -2.22 3.97 -7.11
C VAL A 112 -2.18 2.53 -7.60
N LEU A 113 -2.77 1.62 -6.83
CA LEU A 113 -2.76 0.19 -7.11
C LEU A 113 -4.20 -0.27 -7.39
N GLU A 114 -4.34 -1.19 -8.34
CA GLU A 114 -5.60 -1.90 -8.64
C GLU A 114 -5.25 -3.36 -8.91
N LEU A 115 -5.64 -4.25 -8.00
CA LEU A 115 -5.42 -5.69 -8.07
C LEU A 115 -6.71 -6.44 -7.74
N GLU A 116 -6.82 -7.64 -8.29
CA GLU A 116 -7.88 -8.61 -8.04
C GLU A 116 -7.21 -9.91 -7.56
N SER A 117 -7.53 -10.35 -6.34
CA SER A 117 -7.06 -11.62 -5.80
C SER A 117 -8.13 -12.68 -6.02
N HIS A 118 -7.74 -13.79 -6.64
CA HIS A 118 -8.62 -14.92 -6.89
C HIS A 118 -8.49 -16.03 -5.84
N HIS A 119 -7.39 -16.08 -5.08
CA HIS A 119 -7.25 -17.00 -3.95
C HIS A 119 -7.90 -16.47 -2.67
N GLU A 120 -8.36 -17.40 -1.82
CA GLU A 120 -8.75 -17.12 -0.44
C GLU A 120 -7.53 -16.66 0.37
N PRO A 121 -7.43 -15.36 0.66
CA PRO A 121 -7.82 -14.94 2.00
C PRO A 121 -9.10 -14.12 1.96
N LYS A 122 -9.91 -14.21 3.03
CA LYS A 122 -11.11 -13.37 3.20
C LYS A 122 -10.71 -11.93 2.99
N CYS A 123 -11.38 -11.17 2.12
CA CYS A 123 -11.14 -9.73 2.00
C CYS A 123 -11.18 -9.09 3.37
N ASN A 124 -10.01 -8.76 3.87
CA ASN A 124 -9.86 -8.15 5.17
C ASN A 124 -8.61 -7.27 5.13
N ASP A 125 -8.73 -6.14 5.80
CA ASP A 125 -7.69 -5.12 5.78
C ASP A 125 -6.52 -5.44 6.72
N THR A 126 -6.59 -6.57 7.45
CA THR A 126 -5.58 -6.98 8.44
C THR A 126 -4.55 -7.96 7.88
N ASP A 127 -4.95 -8.82 6.94
CA ASP A 127 -4.14 -9.87 6.36
C ASP A 127 -3.39 -9.35 5.12
N LEU A 128 -2.35 -10.10 4.73
CA LEU A 128 -1.55 -9.81 3.54
C LEU A 128 -2.10 -10.64 2.38
N ASN A 129 -2.45 -9.95 1.30
CA ASN A 129 -2.70 -10.57 0.00
C ASN A 129 -1.36 -10.67 -0.72
N THR A 130 -0.99 -11.85 -1.21
CA THR A 130 0.34 -12.11 -1.78
C THR A 130 0.20 -12.37 -3.27
N PHE A 131 0.99 -11.65 -4.07
CA PHE A 131 1.09 -11.81 -5.51
C PHE A 131 2.52 -12.14 -5.90
N THR A 132 2.70 -12.83 -7.02
CA THR A 132 4.02 -13.25 -7.49
C THR A 132 4.33 -12.74 -8.88
N LEU A 133 5.57 -12.32 -9.09
CA LEU A 133 6.13 -12.03 -10.41
C LEU A 133 7.33 -12.94 -10.63
N ALA A 134 7.16 -13.94 -11.50
CA ALA A 134 8.24 -14.85 -11.84
C ALA A 134 9.37 -14.15 -12.63
N ASN A 135 10.60 -14.61 -12.43
CA ASN A 135 11.72 -14.18 -13.25
C ASN A 135 11.52 -14.56 -14.72
N THR A 136 11.64 -13.59 -15.63
CA THR A 136 11.52 -13.84 -17.08
C THR A 136 12.68 -14.65 -17.66
N ASN A 137 13.78 -14.77 -16.92
CA ASN A 137 15.01 -15.43 -17.39
C ASN A 137 15.03 -16.94 -17.13
N GLY A 138 13.97 -17.51 -16.57
CA GLY A 138 13.88 -18.94 -16.23
C GLY A 138 14.68 -19.35 -14.98
N GLU A 139 15.34 -18.39 -14.32
CA GLU A 139 16.00 -18.60 -13.03
C GLU A 139 14.95 -18.78 -11.92
N PRO A 140 15.17 -19.69 -10.96
CA PRO A 140 14.29 -19.83 -9.81
C PRO A 140 14.26 -18.53 -9.01
N GLY A 141 13.09 -18.16 -8.51
CA GLY A 141 12.86 -16.93 -7.77
C GLY A 141 11.96 -15.94 -8.51
N GLY A 142 11.93 -14.72 -7.99
CA GLY A 142 11.06 -13.67 -8.51
C GLY A 142 10.86 -12.55 -7.51
N LEU A 143 9.76 -11.82 -7.68
CA LEU A 143 9.30 -10.80 -6.76
C LEU A 143 7.99 -11.27 -6.11
N GLU A 144 8.01 -11.34 -4.78
CA GLU A 144 6.83 -11.52 -3.94
C GLU A 144 6.30 -10.14 -3.54
N ILE A 145 5.00 -9.92 -3.72
CA ILE A 145 4.34 -8.62 -3.53
C ILE A 145 3.24 -8.82 -2.51
N SER A 146 3.43 -8.29 -1.31
CA SER A 146 2.45 -8.40 -0.23
C SER A 146 1.68 -7.11 -0.09
N VAL A 147 0.36 -7.15 -0.13
CA VAL A 147 -0.53 -5.98 -0.11
C VAL A 147 -1.50 -6.08 1.06
N ARG A 148 -1.62 -5.00 1.85
CA ARG A 148 -2.52 -4.91 3.00
C ARG A 148 -3.43 -3.69 2.93
N GLY A 149 -4.71 -3.89 3.24
CA GLY A 149 -5.71 -2.83 3.38
C GLY A 149 -6.36 -2.42 2.06
N ASN A 150 -7.34 -1.51 2.16
CA ASN A 150 -8.18 -1.04 1.06
C ASN A 150 -8.76 -2.21 0.23
N SER A 151 -9.20 -3.27 0.91
CA SER A 151 -9.77 -4.45 0.29
C SER A 151 -11.30 -4.38 0.26
N GLN A 152 -11.90 -4.85 -0.84
CA GLN A 152 -13.34 -4.95 -1.00
C GLN A 152 -13.70 -6.27 -1.69
N GLU A 153 -14.59 -7.05 -1.10
CA GLU A 153 -15.15 -8.24 -1.74
C GLU A 153 -16.27 -7.84 -2.70
N VAL A 154 -16.14 -8.21 -3.97
CA VAL A 154 -17.18 -8.03 -5.00
C VAL A 154 -17.30 -9.34 -5.76
N ASP A 155 -18.51 -9.93 -5.77
CA ASP A 155 -18.79 -11.20 -6.44
C ASP A 155 -17.84 -12.36 -6.07
N GLY A 156 -17.34 -12.37 -4.83
CA GLY A 156 -16.41 -13.38 -4.33
C GLY A 156 -14.95 -13.19 -4.77
N VAL A 157 -14.62 -12.07 -5.41
CA VAL A 157 -13.26 -11.66 -5.77
C VAL A 157 -12.80 -10.55 -4.84
N CYS A 158 -11.53 -10.58 -4.42
CA CYS A 158 -10.99 -9.52 -3.59
C CYS A 158 -10.36 -8.41 -4.42
N HIS A 159 -11.00 -7.25 -4.43
CA HIS A 159 -10.46 -6.06 -5.08
C HIS A 159 -9.62 -5.26 -4.09
N LEU A 160 -8.34 -5.06 -4.41
CA LEU A 160 -7.44 -4.18 -3.69
C LEU A 160 -7.23 -2.94 -4.55
N SER A 161 -7.81 -1.82 -4.14
CA SER A 161 -7.77 -0.60 -4.96
C SER A 161 -7.60 0.66 -4.12
N GLY A 162 -6.76 1.58 -4.60
CA GLY A 162 -6.55 2.88 -3.98
C GLY A 162 -5.08 3.25 -3.85
N LEU A 163 -4.75 4.03 -2.83
CA LEU A 163 -3.38 4.47 -2.56
C LEU A 163 -2.68 3.52 -1.61
N TYR A 164 -1.46 3.14 -1.96
CA TYR A 164 -0.59 2.31 -1.14
C TYR A 164 0.79 2.92 -1.04
N ARG A 165 1.47 2.68 0.07
CA ARG A 165 2.86 3.08 0.29
C ARG A 165 3.74 1.83 0.28
N ASN A 166 4.80 1.88 -0.52
CA ASN A 166 5.83 0.84 -0.52
C ASN A 166 6.67 0.91 0.76
N GLU A 167 6.79 -0.20 1.47
CA GLU A 167 7.62 -0.37 2.65
C GLU A 167 8.90 -1.14 2.29
N ALA A 168 10.05 -0.65 2.78
CA ALA A 168 11.29 -1.38 2.60
C ALA A 168 11.26 -2.69 3.38
N VAL A 169 11.42 -3.80 2.67
CA VAL A 169 11.63 -5.12 3.25
C VAL A 169 13.08 -5.50 3.03
N ALA A 170 13.85 -5.58 4.11
CA ALA A 170 15.22 -6.03 4.04
C ALA A 170 15.25 -7.57 3.91
N GLY A 171 15.64 -8.07 2.74
CA GLY A 171 15.95 -9.49 2.58
C GLY A 171 15.76 -10.04 1.17
N THR A 172 16.49 -11.11 0.88
CA THR A 172 16.22 -12.00 -0.25
C THR A 172 16.12 -13.40 0.34
N HIS A 173 15.00 -14.09 0.12
CA HIS A 173 14.80 -15.45 0.61
C HIS A 173 14.69 -16.40 -0.59
N GLN A 174 15.68 -17.29 -0.74
CA GLN A 174 15.68 -18.32 -1.80
C GLN A 174 15.55 -17.75 -3.23
N GLY A 175 16.18 -16.60 -3.50
CA GLY A 175 16.08 -15.93 -4.81
C GLY A 175 14.80 -15.11 -5.02
N TRP A 176 13.93 -15.04 -4.00
CA TRP A 176 12.79 -14.13 -3.98
C TRP A 176 13.15 -12.82 -3.29
N THR A 177 12.90 -11.72 -3.98
CA THR A 177 12.81 -10.40 -3.36
C THR A 177 11.38 -10.15 -2.92
N THR A 178 11.18 -9.44 -1.82
CA THR A 178 9.84 -9.14 -1.31
C THR A 178 9.63 -7.62 -1.29
N THR A 179 8.44 -7.17 -1.68
CA THR A 179 7.99 -5.77 -1.55
C THR A 179 6.66 -5.75 -0.83
N HIS A 180 6.48 -4.83 0.11
CA HIS A 180 5.27 -4.71 0.91
C HIS A 180 4.56 -3.39 0.59
N PHE A 181 3.26 -3.45 0.39
CA PHE A 181 2.40 -2.30 0.16
C PHE A 181 1.34 -2.23 1.26
N THR A 182 1.32 -1.13 1.99
CA THR A 182 0.29 -0.84 2.99
C THR A 182 -0.61 0.28 2.49
N ALA A 183 -1.92 0.13 2.64
CA ALA A 183 -2.90 1.16 2.33
C ALA A 183 -2.52 2.50 2.99
N ALA A 184 -2.50 3.57 2.19
CA ALA A 184 -2.22 4.92 2.65
C ALA A 184 -3.51 5.73 2.77
N ASP A 185 -3.55 6.68 3.71
CA ASP A 185 -4.69 7.58 3.87
C ASP A 185 -4.76 8.58 2.70
N ALA A 186 -5.78 8.43 1.87
CA ALA A 186 -6.00 9.31 0.73
C ALA A 186 -6.23 10.77 1.14
N SER A 187 -6.86 11.02 2.30
CA SER A 187 -7.14 12.35 2.81
C SER A 187 -5.84 13.05 3.23
N GLU A 188 -4.93 12.33 3.87
CA GLU A 188 -3.60 12.84 4.23
C GLU A 188 -2.83 13.25 2.97
N ILE A 189 -2.77 12.37 1.97
CA ILE A 189 -2.04 12.63 0.73
C ILE A 189 -2.68 13.78 -0.08
N ALA A 190 -4.01 13.82 -0.18
CA ALA A 190 -4.73 14.88 -0.87
C ALA A 190 -4.54 16.24 -0.18
N SER A 191 -4.65 16.29 1.14
CA SER A 191 -4.53 17.54 1.91
C SER A 191 -3.12 18.14 1.86
N ALA A 192 -2.08 17.32 1.68
CA ALA A 192 -0.72 17.80 1.51
C ALA A 192 -0.51 18.60 0.21
N ASN A 193 -1.31 18.35 -0.84
CA ASN A 193 -1.19 18.97 -2.16
C ASN A 193 0.24 18.93 -2.76
N MET A 194 1.06 17.97 -2.34
CA MET A 194 2.43 17.75 -2.84
C MET A 194 2.49 16.68 -3.94
N HIS A 195 1.35 16.02 -4.21
CA HIS A 195 1.26 14.89 -5.10
C HIS A 195 0.28 15.15 -6.25
N CYS A 196 0.50 14.47 -7.36
CA CYS A 196 -0.44 14.39 -8.47
C CYS A 196 -0.46 12.97 -9.03
N VAL A 197 -1.58 12.52 -9.59
CA VAL A 197 -1.67 11.18 -10.19
C VAL A 197 -1.07 11.20 -11.59
N GLN A 198 -0.10 10.32 -11.86
CA GLN A 198 0.46 10.16 -13.19
C GLN A 198 -0.58 9.50 -14.10
N MET A 199 -0.88 10.15 -15.23
CA MET A 199 -1.78 9.54 -16.23
C MET A 199 -1.03 8.40 -16.96
N PRO A 200 -1.66 7.23 -17.14
CA PRO A 200 -1.10 6.11 -17.88
C PRO A 200 -0.92 6.43 -19.38
#